data_AF-A0A2S7QNR9-F1
#
_entry.id   AF-A0A2S7QNR9-F1
#
_cell.length_a   1.000
_cell.length_b   1.000
_cell.length_c   1.000
_cell.angle_alpha   90.00
_cell.angle_beta   90.00
_cell.angle_gamma   90.00
#
_symmetry.space_group_name_H-M   'P 1'
#
loop_
_entity.id
_entity.type
_entity.pdbx_description
1 polymer ?
#
loop_
_entity_poly.entity_id
_entity_poly.type
_entity_poly.pdbx_seq_one_letter_code
_entity_poly.pdbx_strand_id
1 'polypeptide(L)'
;MFSMRLLSLLALFSTSVVALTPKQKHYWTQSQTRRSHVGNTPTEVDYIVVGSGPGGGTLASRLAIAGYDVLLIDAGDDEGEQLIPEIPIMQFKSTEYEAQQWNFFVHHYANETQQKKDSKMTYRTTDGEYYVGLNPPAGAEPLGIWYPRAGTLGGCSNHNAMISIYPHESDWQYIADLTGDASWAPDHMRTYFEKMERCDYLPEDTEGHGFDGWFNINVTNPSLIANDEKIVSWMMASSAASGDPLGSGSNMTVAGVSNVLHRDINNNSPGRDNTTGIFQMPYAIDGRTRHGARNFIVDTVNAVKPNGAQKYSLTLKLNTLVTKVRFSNDSIPQAIGVDFIEGKSLYRADPRSGNSTAGTFGRVNARKEVIIAGGAYNTPQILKLSGIGPKDELKSFNIPVIVDLPGVGTNLQDRYETATISKTEDAFTVANGCTFMSTPDDPCLDQWEHNTTDAGLYATPGLMIAMVAKSSVAVADPDLIISGGPANFKGYYPGYSDYTAADALHWGGHSEIELGGSEGYAGDYDELL
;
A
#
# COMPACT_ATOMS: atom_id res chain seq x y z
N MET A 1 -31.66 7.97 -44.46
CA MET A 1 -30.47 7.56 -45.24
C MET A 1 -29.40 8.64 -45.10
N PHE A 2 -28.53 8.53 -44.10
CA PHE A 2 -27.20 9.13 -44.12
C PHE A 2 -26.29 8.14 -43.38
N SER A 3 -25.49 7.43 -44.17
CA SER A 3 -24.50 6.45 -43.74
C SER A 3 -23.33 7.22 -43.14
N MET A 4 -23.14 7.07 -41.82
CA MET A 4 -21.89 7.45 -41.16
C MET A 4 -20.93 6.29 -41.40
N ARG A 5 -19.92 6.53 -42.24
CA ARG A 5 -18.89 5.55 -42.58
C ARG A 5 -18.11 5.19 -41.32
N LEU A 6 -18.16 3.91 -40.92
CA LEU A 6 -17.10 3.27 -40.15
C LEU A 6 -15.78 3.50 -40.91
N LEU A 7 -14.96 4.43 -40.43
CA LEU A 7 -13.53 4.39 -40.68
C LEU A 7 -12.95 3.43 -39.66
N SER A 8 -12.68 2.22 -40.14
CA SER A 8 -11.93 1.17 -39.45
C SER A 8 -10.60 1.72 -38.92
N LEU A 9 -10.52 1.90 -37.60
CA LEU A 9 -9.28 2.14 -36.84
C LEU A 9 -8.30 0.95 -36.89
N LEU A 10 -8.70 -0.18 -37.50
CA LEU A 10 -7.93 -1.42 -37.56
C LEU A 10 -6.76 -1.46 -38.57
N ALA A 11 -6.51 -0.42 -39.37
CA ALA A 11 -5.60 -0.52 -40.53
C ALA A 11 -4.30 0.31 -40.47
N LEU A 12 -3.91 0.86 -39.32
CA LEU A 12 -2.62 1.58 -39.18
C LEU A 12 -1.76 1.18 -37.98
N PHE A 13 -2.07 0.08 -37.30
CA PHE A 13 -1.13 -0.58 -36.38
C PHE A 13 -0.19 -1.54 -37.14
N SER A 14 0.39 -1.08 -38.25
CA SER A 14 1.54 -1.74 -38.86
C SER A 14 2.81 -1.24 -38.17
N THR A 15 3.38 -2.08 -37.30
CA THR A 15 4.80 -2.09 -36.91
C THR A 15 5.42 -0.75 -36.50
N SER A 16 4.70 0.10 -35.77
CA SER A 16 5.39 0.97 -34.82
C SER A 16 5.50 0.17 -33.53
N VAL A 17 6.56 -0.64 -33.48
CA VAL A 17 7.03 -1.18 -32.21
C VAL A 17 7.24 0.03 -31.32
N VAL A 18 6.32 0.23 -30.37
CA VAL A 18 6.58 1.11 -29.22
C VAL A 18 7.85 0.52 -28.63
N ALA A 19 8.97 1.22 -28.83
CA ALA A 19 10.27 0.71 -28.45
C ALA A 19 10.30 0.68 -26.93
N LEU A 20 9.96 -0.49 -26.38
CA LEU A 20 10.18 -0.79 -24.98
C LEU A 20 11.64 -0.42 -24.67
N THR A 21 11.87 0.34 -23.60
CA THR A 21 13.24 0.65 -23.17
C THR A 21 13.98 -0.67 -22.94
N PRO A 22 15.32 -0.74 -23.14
CA PRO A 22 16.07 -1.97 -22.94
C PRO A 22 15.85 -2.63 -21.57
N LYS A 23 15.46 -1.87 -20.53
CA LYS A 23 15.14 -2.36 -19.18
C LYS A 23 13.80 -3.10 -19.09
N GLN A 24 12.81 -2.77 -19.92
CA GLN A 24 11.52 -3.49 -19.99
C GLN A 24 11.65 -4.92 -20.57
N LYS A 25 12.85 -5.33 -21.01
CA LYS A 25 13.13 -6.67 -21.57
C LYS A 25 13.74 -7.66 -20.59
N HIS A 26 13.92 -7.31 -19.33
CA HIS A 26 14.39 -8.26 -18.31
C HIS A 26 13.31 -8.45 -17.25
N TYR A 27 12.35 -9.30 -17.59
CA TYR A 27 11.54 -9.95 -16.56
C TYR A 27 12.47 -10.86 -15.77
N TRP A 28 12.57 -10.64 -14.46
CA TRP A 28 13.24 -11.58 -13.57
C TRP A 28 12.58 -12.94 -13.76
N THR A 29 13.36 -13.91 -14.24
CA THR A 29 12.91 -15.30 -14.25
C THR A 29 12.70 -15.72 -12.81
N GLN A 30 11.58 -16.39 -12.55
CA GLN A 30 11.02 -16.86 -11.27
C GLN A 30 11.92 -17.82 -10.46
N SER A 31 13.25 -17.72 -10.54
CA SER A 31 14.18 -18.78 -10.11
C SER A 31 15.10 -18.43 -8.94
N GLN A 32 14.84 -17.35 -8.19
CA GLN A 32 15.50 -17.17 -6.90
C GLN A 32 14.42 -17.08 -5.83
N THR A 33 14.13 -18.21 -5.19
CA THR A 33 13.40 -18.22 -3.92
C THR A 33 14.15 -17.30 -2.96
N ARG A 34 13.59 -16.12 -2.71
CA ARG A 34 14.06 -15.15 -1.74
C ARG A 34 13.46 -15.52 -0.39
N ARG A 35 13.97 -16.62 0.17
CA ARG A 35 13.57 -17.07 1.50
C ARG A 35 14.07 -16.10 2.54
N SER A 36 13.20 -15.73 3.47
CA SER A 36 13.62 -15.08 4.71
C SER A 36 14.38 -16.08 5.60
N HIS A 37 15.49 -15.63 6.17
CA HIS A 37 16.23 -16.36 7.19
C HIS A 37 15.92 -15.78 8.57
N VAL A 38 15.16 -16.53 9.37
CA VAL A 38 14.85 -16.19 10.76
C VAL A 38 16.01 -16.63 11.66
N GLY A 39 16.55 -15.69 12.43
CA GLY A 39 17.64 -15.96 13.38
C GLY A 39 17.16 -16.23 14.80
N ASN A 40 18.04 -16.79 15.64
CA ASN A 40 17.81 -16.87 17.08
C ASN A 40 17.75 -15.46 17.68
N THR A 41 16.96 -15.28 18.74
CA THR A 41 16.90 -14.00 19.45
C THR A 41 18.25 -13.69 20.12
N PRO A 42 18.93 -12.59 19.75
CA PRO A 42 20.11 -12.15 20.48
C PRO A 42 19.72 -11.63 21.87
N THR A 43 20.66 -11.66 22.81
CA THR A 43 20.43 -11.07 24.14
C THR A 43 20.44 -9.54 24.09
N GLU A 44 21.24 -8.97 23.18
CA GLU A 44 21.45 -7.53 23.05
C GLU A 44 21.95 -7.17 21.64
N VAL A 45 21.43 -6.09 21.05
CA VAL A 45 21.81 -5.53 19.73
C VAL A 45 21.99 -4.01 19.79
N ASP A 46 22.49 -3.36 18.73
CA ASP A 46 22.59 -1.90 18.70
C ASP A 46 21.21 -1.27 18.59
N TYR A 47 20.44 -1.73 17.61
CA TYR A 47 19.11 -1.23 17.29
C TYR A 47 18.09 -2.37 17.28
N ILE A 48 16.96 -2.13 17.93
CA ILE A 48 15.78 -2.98 17.78
C ILE A 48 14.76 -2.19 16.98
N VAL A 49 14.31 -2.73 15.85
CA VAL A 49 13.22 -2.17 15.05
C VAL A 49 11.99 -3.07 15.17
N VAL A 50 10.86 -2.49 15.56
CA VAL A 50 9.61 -3.22 15.82
C VAL A 50 8.60 -2.91 14.72
N GLY A 51 8.27 -3.91 13.90
CA GLY A 51 7.42 -3.78 12.71
C GLY A 51 8.26 -3.65 11.44
N SER A 52 8.04 -4.57 10.50
CA SER A 52 8.78 -4.67 9.23
C SER A 52 8.10 -3.98 8.05
N GLY A 53 7.05 -3.20 8.31
CA GLY A 53 6.35 -2.40 7.32
C GLY A 53 7.25 -1.39 6.59
N PRO A 54 6.69 -0.58 5.67
CA PRO A 54 7.46 0.33 4.80
C PRO A 54 8.50 1.20 5.52
N GLY A 55 8.16 1.77 6.67
CA GLY A 55 9.10 2.55 7.49
C GLY A 55 10.15 1.68 8.20
N GLY A 56 9.70 0.73 9.03
CA GLY A 56 10.58 -0.05 9.90
C GLY A 56 11.52 -0.99 9.15
N GLY A 57 11.00 -1.72 8.16
CA GLY A 57 11.80 -2.61 7.32
C GLY A 57 12.93 -1.89 6.58
N THR A 58 12.58 -0.75 5.97
CA THR A 58 13.54 0.09 5.24
C THR A 58 14.63 0.63 6.16
N LEU A 59 14.25 1.14 7.34
CA LEU A 59 15.19 1.68 8.32
C LEU A 59 16.11 0.59 8.88
N ALA A 60 15.57 -0.58 9.24
CA ALA A 60 16.36 -1.70 9.74
C ALA A 60 17.44 -2.14 8.72
N SER A 61 17.05 -2.28 7.46
CA SER A 61 17.99 -2.60 6.38
C SER A 61 19.07 -1.51 6.22
N ARG A 62 18.70 -0.23 6.25
CA ARG A 62 19.67 0.88 6.13
C ARG A 62 20.64 0.93 7.32
N LEU A 63 20.18 0.69 8.55
CA LEU A 63 21.03 0.62 9.74
C LEU A 63 22.03 -0.54 9.65
N ALA A 64 21.58 -1.72 9.20
CA ALA A 64 22.46 -2.87 9.02
C ALA A 64 23.50 -2.64 7.91
N ILE A 65 23.10 -1.99 6.80
CA ILE A 65 24.01 -1.57 5.72
C ILE A 65 25.03 -0.55 6.22
N ALA A 66 24.65 0.32 7.16
CA ALA A 66 25.54 1.26 7.83
C ALA A 66 26.51 0.59 8.82
N GLY A 67 26.41 -0.73 9.02
CA GLY A 67 27.33 -1.53 9.82
C GLY A 67 26.91 -1.73 11.28
N TYR A 68 25.66 -1.40 11.62
CA TYR A 68 25.12 -1.66 12.96
C TYR A 68 24.59 -3.09 13.08
N ASP A 69 24.54 -3.58 14.31
CA ASP A 69 23.89 -4.82 14.67
C ASP A 69 22.40 -4.59 14.96
N VAL A 70 21.54 -5.09 14.08
CA VAL A 70 20.11 -4.76 14.06
C VAL A 70 19.25 -6.01 14.23
N LEU A 71 18.28 -5.92 15.13
CA LEU A 71 17.18 -6.89 15.23
C LEU A 71 15.91 -6.24 14.67
N LEU A 72 15.36 -6.83 13.61
CA LEU A 72 14.04 -6.50 13.08
C LEU A 72 13.02 -7.54 13.57
N ILE A 73 12.01 -7.10 14.33
CA ILE A 73 10.96 -7.96 14.89
C ILE A 73 9.64 -7.68 14.18
N ASP A 74 8.93 -8.70 13.73
CA ASP A 74 7.57 -8.60 13.21
C ASP A 74 6.65 -9.65 13.85
N ALA A 75 5.39 -9.27 14.05
CA ALA A 75 4.36 -10.15 14.60
C ALA A 75 3.86 -11.17 13.56
N GLY A 76 3.97 -10.86 12.26
CA GLY A 76 3.52 -11.68 11.15
C GLY A 76 4.51 -12.75 10.69
N ASP A 77 4.01 -13.63 9.81
CA ASP A 77 4.78 -14.58 9.01
C ASP A 77 5.34 -13.90 7.73
N ASP A 78 6.07 -14.64 6.90
CA ASP A 78 6.52 -14.18 5.59
C ASP A 78 5.66 -14.78 4.46
N GLU A 79 4.77 -13.98 3.88
CA GLU A 79 3.81 -14.43 2.86
C GLU A 79 4.13 -13.93 1.45
N GLY A 80 5.21 -13.17 1.25
CA GLY A 80 5.46 -12.50 -0.03
C GLY A 80 6.02 -13.39 -1.16
N GLU A 81 6.13 -14.71 -0.95
CA GLU A 81 6.34 -15.70 -2.03
C GLU A 81 5.07 -16.50 -2.36
N GLN A 82 3.95 -16.20 -1.69
CA GLN A 82 2.66 -16.80 -2.05
C GLN A 82 2.10 -16.06 -3.28
N LEU A 83 1.42 -16.79 -4.17
CA LEU A 83 0.90 -16.22 -5.43
C LEU A 83 -0.02 -15.02 -5.21
N ILE A 84 -0.91 -15.07 -4.20
CA ILE A 84 -1.88 -13.99 -3.96
C ILE A 84 -1.19 -12.65 -3.60
N PRO A 85 -0.25 -12.60 -2.63
CA PRO A 85 0.52 -11.39 -2.39
C PRO A 85 1.51 -11.02 -3.51
N GLU A 86 2.11 -11.98 -4.20
CA GLU A 86 3.15 -11.73 -5.21
C GLU A 86 2.59 -11.10 -6.51
N ILE A 87 1.44 -11.61 -6.98
CA ILE A 87 0.83 -11.21 -8.25
C ILE A 87 0.15 -9.82 -8.08
N PRO A 88 0.58 -8.78 -8.84
CA PRO A 88 0.03 -7.43 -8.73
C PRO A 88 -1.50 -7.32 -8.81
N ILE A 89 -2.15 -7.97 -9.79
CA ILE A 89 -3.60 -7.85 -9.96
C ILE A 89 -4.37 -8.39 -8.75
N MET A 90 -3.79 -9.36 -8.03
CA MET A 90 -4.40 -10.01 -6.88
C MET A 90 -4.42 -9.14 -5.62
N GLN A 91 -4.02 -7.86 -5.71
CA GLN A 91 -4.05 -6.91 -4.60
C GLN A 91 -5.38 -6.90 -3.83
N PHE A 92 -6.52 -7.01 -4.53
CA PHE A 92 -7.83 -7.06 -3.89
C PHE A 92 -8.04 -8.33 -3.05
N LYS A 93 -7.58 -9.50 -3.50
CA LYS A 93 -7.60 -10.73 -2.68
C LYS A 93 -6.53 -10.71 -1.60
N SER A 94 -5.40 -10.04 -1.86
CA SER A 94 -4.28 -9.94 -0.92
C SER A 94 -4.71 -9.29 0.40
N THR A 95 -5.61 -8.30 0.38
CA THR A 95 -6.12 -7.70 1.63
C THR A 95 -6.95 -8.65 2.49
N GLU A 96 -7.57 -9.67 1.89
CA GLU A 96 -8.37 -10.69 2.58
C GLU A 96 -7.64 -12.02 2.71
N TYR A 97 -6.36 -12.07 2.34
CA TYR A 97 -5.56 -13.28 2.43
C TYR A 97 -5.32 -13.61 3.91
N GLU A 98 -5.95 -14.69 4.38
CA GLU A 98 -6.04 -15.04 5.81
C GLU A 98 -4.68 -15.08 6.51
N ALA A 99 -3.64 -15.53 5.80
CA ALA A 99 -2.32 -15.68 6.39
C ALA A 99 -1.63 -14.35 6.77
N GLN A 100 -2.07 -13.22 6.19
CA GLN A 100 -1.49 -11.90 6.46
C GLN A 100 -2.50 -10.85 6.92
N GLN A 101 -3.81 -11.07 6.76
CA GLN A 101 -4.80 -10.03 7.06
C GLN A 101 -4.89 -9.75 8.56
N TRP A 102 -4.96 -8.46 8.91
CA TRP A 102 -5.35 -7.99 10.24
C TRP A 102 -6.63 -7.15 10.12
N ASN A 103 -7.61 -7.50 10.94
CA ASN A 103 -8.95 -6.93 10.94
C ASN A 103 -9.07 -5.83 12.00
N PHE A 104 -9.03 -4.58 11.54
CA PHE A 104 -9.45 -3.43 12.33
C PHE A 104 -10.85 -2.98 11.88
N PHE A 105 -11.62 -2.40 12.79
CA PHE A 105 -12.91 -1.82 12.50
C PHE A 105 -12.94 -0.39 13.04
N VAL A 106 -13.22 0.57 12.17
CA VAL A 106 -13.20 2.00 12.50
C VAL A 106 -14.58 2.61 12.44
N HIS A 107 -14.81 3.63 13.24
CA HIS A 107 -16.00 4.46 13.11
C HIS A 107 -15.60 5.76 12.41
N HIS A 108 -16.30 6.08 11.33
CA HIS A 108 -16.18 7.36 10.63
C HIS A 108 -16.91 8.48 11.38
N TYR A 109 -17.88 8.13 12.21
CA TYR A 109 -18.70 9.09 12.96
C TYR A 109 -18.74 8.73 14.44
N ALA A 110 -18.57 9.73 15.32
CA ALA A 110 -18.71 9.56 16.77
C ALA A 110 -20.13 9.11 17.19
N ASN A 111 -21.15 9.41 16.37
CA ASN A 111 -22.52 8.98 16.63
C ASN A 111 -22.81 7.65 15.93
N GLU A 112 -23.05 6.60 16.72
CA GLU A 112 -23.30 5.26 16.20
C GLU A 112 -24.57 5.17 15.32
N THR A 113 -25.61 5.98 15.58
CA THR A 113 -26.81 6.01 14.72
C THR A 113 -26.52 6.56 13.34
N GLN A 114 -25.60 7.52 13.24
CA GLN A 114 -25.09 8.02 11.97
C GLN A 114 -24.17 6.99 11.31
N GLN A 115 -23.28 6.35 12.08
CA GLN A 115 -22.39 5.30 11.60
C GLN A 115 -23.15 4.14 10.94
N LYS A 116 -24.28 3.72 11.55
CA LYS A 116 -25.16 2.64 11.04
C LYS A 116 -25.84 2.94 9.70
N LYS A 117 -25.72 4.16 9.16
CA LYS A 117 -26.22 4.50 7.82
C LYS A 117 -25.20 4.20 6.72
N ASP A 118 -23.96 3.88 7.07
CA ASP A 118 -22.94 3.48 6.11
C ASP A 118 -23.27 2.09 5.56
N SER A 119 -23.34 1.94 4.23
CA SER A 119 -23.64 0.67 3.58
C SER A 119 -22.59 -0.41 3.83
N LYS A 120 -21.39 -0.03 4.29
CA LYS A 120 -20.28 -0.94 4.63
C LYS A 120 -20.20 -1.22 6.13
N MET A 121 -21.19 -0.79 6.91
CA MET A 121 -21.26 -1.11 8.35
C MET A 121 -21.20 -2.62 8.56
N THR A 122 -20.20 -3.07 9.30
CA THR A 122 -19.95 -4.47 9.60
C THR A 122 -20.38 -4.80 11.02
N TYR A 123 -20.94 -5.99 11.18
CA TYR A 123 -21.43 -6.54 12.42
C TYR A 123 -20.88 -7.94 12.62
N ARG A 124 -20.61 -8.32 13.88
CA ARG A 124 -20.37 -9.70 14.27
C ARG A 124 -21.70 -10.36 14.62
N THR A 125 -22.05 -11.42 13.92
CA THR A 125 -23.28 -12.18 14.18
C THR A 125 -23.10 -13.09 15.40
N THR A 126 -24.20 -13.66 15.92
CA THR A 126 -24.18 -14.49 17.13
C THR A 126 -23.42 -15.82 16.97
N ASP A 127 -23.23 -16.26 15.73
CA ASP A 127 -22.40 -17.41 15.34
C ASP A 127 -20.93 -17.02 15.06
N GLY A 128 -20.57 -15.74 15.15
CA GLY A 128 -19.19 -15.25 15.03
C GLY A 128 -18.80 -14.76 13.63
N GLU A 129 -19.68 -14.89 12.64
CA GLU A 129 -19.45 -14.44 11.27
C GLU A 129 -19.58 -12.91 11.12
N TYR A 130 -19.15 -12.39 9.97
CA TYR A 130 -19.36 -10.99 9.60
C TYR A 130 -20.62 -10.81 8.76
N TYR A 131 -21.46 -9.86 9.15
CA TYR A 131 -22.55 -9.33 8.34
C TYR A 131 -22.23 -7.89 7.92
N VAL A 132 -22.40 -7.56 6.64
CA VAL A 132 -22.20 -6.21 6.11
C VAL A 132 -23.51 -5.67 5.57
N GLY A 133 -23.90 -4.47 6.03
CA GLY A 133 -25.06 -3.74 5.47
C GLY A 133 -25.99 -3.15 6.53
N LEU A 134 -27.11 -2.60 6.06
CA LEU A 134 -28.00 -1.76 6.87
C LEU A 134 -28.99 -2.53 7.76
N ASN A 135 -29.14 -3.84 7.57
CA ASN A 135 -30.19 -4.64 8.22
C ASN A 135 -29.60 -5.89 8.92
N PRO A 136 -28.77 -5.70 9.96
CA PRO A 136 -28.10 -6.82 10.64
C PRO A 136 -29.10 -7.78 11.31
N PRO A 137 -28.75 -9.07 11.41
CA PRO A 137 -29.51 -10.04 12.21
C PRO A 137 -29.69 -9.56 13.66
N ALA A 138 -30.79 -9.98 14.28
CA ALA A 138 -31.05 -9.66 15.69
C ALA A 138 -29.93 -10.19 16.59
N GLY A 139 -29.41 -9.33 17.47
CA GLY A 139 -28.33 -9.68 18.39
C GLY A 139 -26.92 -9.57 17.82
N ALA A 140 -26.75 -9.14 16.56
CA ALA A 140 -25.44 -8.88 16.00
C ALA A 140 -24.78 -7.65 16.65
N GLU A 141 -23.49 -7.78 16.97
CA GLU A 141 -22.67 -6.73 17.58
C GLU A 141 -22.14 -5.79 16.49
N PRO A 142 -22.35 -4.46 16.58
CA PRO A 142 -21.80 -3.50 15.64
C PRO A 142 -20.27 -3.40 15.82
N LEU A 143 -19.51 -3.58 14.74
CA LEU A 143 -18.05 -3.45 14.75
C LEU A 143 -17.60 -2.09 14.19
N GLY A 144 -18.12 -1.70 13.03
CA GLY A 144 -17.68 -0.49 12.32
C GLY A 144 -17.42 -0.75 10.84
N ILE A 145 -16.58 0.09 10.23
CA ILE A 145 -16.09 -0.09 8.85
C ILE A 145 -14.79 -0.87 8.90
N TRP A 146 -14.71 -1.94 8.13
CA TRP A 146 -13.50 -2.74 8.08
C TRP A 146 -12.34 -1.95 7.46
N TYR A 147 -11.21 -2.00 8.15
CA TYR A 147 -10.00 -1.28 7.81
C TYR A 147 -8.86 -2.31 7.68
N PRO A 148 -8.52 -2.73 6.45
CA PRO A 148 -7.52 -3.78 6.25
C PRO A 148 -6.12 -3.30 6.63
N ARG A 149 -5.39 -4.13 7.38
CA ARG A 149 -3.95 -4.02 7.62
C ARG A 149 -3.29 -5.39 7.43
N ALA A 150 -1.97 -5.41 7.37
CA ALA A 150 -1.21 -6.63 7.14
C ALA A 150 -0.28 -6.95 8.30
N GLY A 151 -0.39 -8.17 8.83
CA GLY A 151 0.55 -8.81 9.73
C GLY A 151 1.43 -9.80 8.97
N THR A 152 2.39 -9.29 8.20
CA THR A 152 3.38 -10.09 7.47
C THR A 152 4.67 -9.29 7.26
N LEU A 153 5.76 -9.97 6.93
CA LEU A 153 7.01 -9.34 6.53
C LEU A 153 6.80 -8.31 5.40
N GLY A 154 7.20 -7.06 5.62
CA GLY A 154 6.96 -5.94 4.71
C GLY A 154 5.65 -5.17 4.97
N GLY A 155 4.81 -5.66 5.87
CA GLY A 155 3.56 -5.03 6.30
C GLY A 155 2.63 -4.70 5.13
N CYS A 156 2.01 -3.53 5.16
CA CYS A 156 1.04 -3.13 4.13
C CYS A 156 1.63 -3.00 2.71
N SER A 157 2.96 -3.00 2.52
CA SER A 157 3.51 -3.07 1.16
C SER A 157 3.23 -4.41 0.47
N ASN A 158 2.91 -5.47 1.24
CA ASN A 158 2.61 -6.81 0.71
C ASN A 158 1.17 -6.97 0.19
N HIS A 159 0.26 -6.02 0.49
CA HIS A 159 -1.16 -6.13 0.10
C HIS A 159 -1.79 -4.83 -0.45
N ASN A 160 -1.05 -3.72 -0.53
CA ASN A 160 -1.57 -2.47 -1.07
C ASN A 160 -1.81 -2.54 -2.59
N ALA A 161 -2.39 -1.48 -3.16
CA ALA A 161 -2.59 -1.33 -4.61
C ALA A 161 -1.30 -0.99 -5.39
N MET A 162 -0.14 -0.98 -4.73
CA MET A 162 1.19 -0.64 -5.28
C MET A 162 1.32 0.77 -5.86
N ILE A 163 0.31 1.64 -5.77
CA ILE A 163 0.40 3.03 -6.25
C ILE A 163 1.61 3.75 -5.63
N SER A 164 2.44 4.35 -6.47
CA SER A 164 3.68 5.02 -6.07
C SER A 164 3.71 6.48 -6.55
N ILE A 165 2.90 7.33 -5.92
CA ILE A 165 2.89 8.78 -6.20
C ILE A 165 3.74 9.52 -5.16
N TYR A 166 4.59 10.43 -5.62
CA TYR A 166 5.38 11.31 -4.76
C TYR A 166 4.48 12.42 -4.17
N PRO A 167 4.55 12.70 -2.85
CA PRO A 167 3.72 13.73 -2.22
C PRO A 167 3.92 15.14 -2.82
N HIS A 168 2.94 16.01 -2.61
CA HIS A 168 3.07 17.41 -2.99
C HIS A 168 4.15 18.09 -2.14
N GLU A 169 4.79 19.13 -2.68
CA GLU A 169 5.79 19.92 -1.96
C GLU A 169 5.18 20.63 -0.75
N SER A 170 3.91 21.02 -0.85
CA SER A 170 3.15 21.61 0.26
C SER A 170 3.03 20.68 1.47
N ASP A 171 2.92 19.37 1.26
CA ASP A 171 2.85 18.38 2.36
C ASP A 171 4.16 18.32 3.14
N TRP A 172 5.29 18.31 2.42
CA TRP A 172 6.62 18.33 3.03
C TRP A 172 6.91 19.65 3.73
N GLN A 173 6.54 20.77 3.09
CA GLN A 173 6.68 22.09 3.68
C GLN A 173 5.84 22.22 4.96
N TYR A 174 4.62 21.68 4.96
CA TYR A 174 3.77 21.65 6.15
C TYR A 174 4.45 20.91 7.31
N ILE A 175 5.09 19.76 7.07
CA ILE A 175 5.83 19.03 8.12
C ILE A 175 7.03 19.86 8.61
N ALA A 176 7.78 20.48 7.71
CA ALA A 176 8.91 21.34 8.06
C ALA A 176 8.49 22.52 8.94
N ASP A 177 7.38 23.18 8.59
CA ASP A 177 6.83 24.31 9.33
C ASP A 177 6.26 23.87 10.69
N LEU A 178 5.54 22.76 10.73
CA LEU A 178 4.93 22.22 11.95
C LEU A 178 5.99 21.81 12.99
N THR A 179 7.09 21.21 12.53
CA THR A 179 8.14 20.68 13.40
C THR A 179 9.27 21.68 13.67
N GLY A 180 9.40 22.71 12.83
CA GLY A 180 10.57 23.60 12.79
C GLY A 180 11.84 22.91 12.28
N ASP A 181 11.72 21.73 11.67
CA ASP A 181 12.84 20.94 11.15
C ASP A 181 12.92 21.04 9.63
N ALA A 182 13.87 21.87 9.17
CA ALA A 182 14.10 22.12 7.76
C ALA A 182 14.56 20.88 6.98
N SER A 183 14.96 19.79 7.65
CA SER A 183 15.31 18.55 6.93
C SER A 183 14.12 17.94 6.18
N TRP A 184 12.89 18.27 6.57
CA TRP A 184 11.65 17.91 5.87
C TRP A 184 11.33 18.78 4.66
N ALA A 185 12.12 19.81 4.35
CA ALA A 185 11.82 20.70 3.23
C ALA A 185 11.73 19.91 1.89
N PRO A 186 10.90 20.36 0.93
CA PRO A 186 10.59 19.59 -0.27
C PRO A 186 11.83 19.14 -1.07
N ASP A 187 12.80 20.03 -1.28
CA ASP A 187 14.05 19.72 -2.01
C ASP A 187 14.86 18.60 -1.34
N HIS A 188 14.87 18.55 0.01
CA HIS A 188 15.53 17.48 0.75
C HIS A 188 14.77 16.16 0.59
N MET A 189 13.45 16.19 0.68
CA MET A 189 12.62 14.99 0.53
C MET A 189 12.66 14.43 -0.89
N ARG A 190 12.78 15.28 -1.92
CA ARG A 190 13.02 14.85 -3.30
C ARG A 190 14.31 14.05 -3.43
N THR A 191 15.38 14.49 -2.77
CA THR A 191 16.66 13.76 -2.75
C THR A 191 16.52 12.34 -2.16
N TYR A 192 15.67 12.16 -1.15
CA TYR A 192 15.39 10.84 -0.59
C TYR A 192 14.54 9.96 -1.52
N PHE A 193 13.57 10.55 -2.23
CA PHE A 193 12.80 9.86 -3.26
C PHE A 193 13.72 9.32 -4.36
N GLU A 194 14.58 10.18 -4.93
CA GLU A 194 15.58 9.78 -5.94
C GLU A 194 16.53 8.69 -5.43
N LYS A 195 16.95 8.76 -4.15
CA LYS A 195 17.82 7.73 -3.57
C LYS A 195 17.12 6.38 -3.35
N MET A 196 15.82 6.40 -3.14
CA MET A 196 15.01 5.20 -2.89
C MET A 196 14.59 4.54 -4.20
N GLU A 197 14.21 5.34 -5.19
CA GLU A 197 13.59 4.93 -6.43
C GLU A 197 14.56 4.18 -7.36
N ARG A 198 14.01 3.14 -7.97
CA ARG A 198 14.51 2.56 -9.21
C ARG A 198 13.41 2.66 -10.26
N CYS A 199 13.47 3.72 -11.06
CA CYS A 199 12.53 4.01 -12.12
C CYS A 199 12.85 3.15 -13.36
N ASP A 200 11.94 2.25 -13.72
CA ASP A 200 12.10 1.36 -14.88
C ASP A 200 11.22 1.77 -16.08
N TYR A 201 10.55 2.94 -16.01
CA TYR A 201 9.60 3.41 -17.04
C TYR A 201 10.03 4.70 -17.77
N LEU A 202 11.08 5.39 -17.31
CA LEU A 202 11.61 6.62 -17.94
C LEU A 202 13.05 6.40 -18.47
N PRO A 203 13.55 7.27 -19.38
CA PRO A 203 14.96 7.30 -19.74
C PRO A 203 15.86 7.48 -18.51
N GLU A 204 17.00 6.80 -18.49
CA GLU A 204 18.03 7.04 -17.46
C GLU A 204 18.41 8.52 -17.43
N ASP A 205 18.73 9.02 -16.23
CA ASP A 205 19.08 10.41 -15.94
C ASP A 205 17.92 11.42 -16.10
N THR A 206 16.66 10.97 -16.16
CA THR A 206 15.51 11.88 -16.04
C THR A 206 15.56 12.59 -14.69
N GLU A 207 15.61 13.92 -14.71
CA GLU A 207 15.70 14.76 -13.51
C GLU A 207 14.51 14.51 -12.56
N GLY A 208 14.78 14.40 -11.26
CA GLY A 208 13.76 14.10 -10.26
C GLY A 208 13.57 12.62 -9.93
N HIS A 209 14.26 11.73 -10.65
CA HIS A 209 14.11 10.28 -10.51
C HIS A 209 15.39 9.56 -10.12
N GLY A 210 15.21 8.48 -9.37
CA GLY A 210 16.23 7.50 -9.07
C GLY A 210 16.23 6.33 -10.04
N PHE A 211 17.40 5.82 -10.40
CA PHE A 211 17.53 4.65 -11.30
C PHE A 211 18.26 3.46 -10.68
N ASP A 212 18.89 3.66 -9.51
CA ASP A 212 19.75 2.69 -8.84
C ASP A 212 19.27 2.33 -7.42
N GLY A 213 18.13 2.88 -7.00
CA GLY A 213 17.54 2.61 -5.70
C GLY A 213 17.07 1.17 -5.54
N TRP A 214 16.56 0.86 -4.35
CA TRP A 214 16.05 -0.48 -4.04
C TRP A 214 14.59 -0.63 -4.43
N PHE A 215 13.83 0.45 -4.58
CA PHE A 215 12.38 0.41 -4.75
C PHE A 215 12.02 0.51 -6.22
N ASN A 216 11.77 -0.64 -6.86
CA ASN A 216 11.34 -0.70 -8.26
C ASN A 216 9.98 -0.02 -8.44
N ILE A 217 9.94 0.94 -9.37
CA ILE A 217 8.72 1.59 -9.83
C ILE A 217 8.62 1.42 -11.34
N ASN A 218 7.46 0.93 -11.80
CA ASN A 218 7.15 0.76 -13.21
C ASN A 218 5.67 1.07 -13.49
N VAL A 219 5.29 1.17 -14.75
CA VAL A 219 3.92 1.44 -15.20
C VAL A 219 3.32 0.22 -15.88
N THR A 220 1.99 0.20 -16.04
CA THR A 220 1.32 -0.84 -16.84
C THR A 220 1.79 -0.80 -18.29
N ASN A 221 1.96 -1.97 -18.92
CA ASN A 221 2.26 -2.05 -20.35
C ASN A 221 1.23 -1.22 -21.16
N PRO A 222 1.65 -0.17 -21.89
CA PRO A 222 0.76 0.70 -22.65
C PRO A 222 -0.17 -0.04 -23.62
N SER A 223 0.25 -1.20 -24.12
CA SER A 223 -0.55 -2.03 -25.05
C SER A 223 -1.82 -2.58 -24.40
N LEU A 224 -1.81 -2.87 -23.09
CA LEU A 224 -3.01 -3.31 -22.36
C LEU A 224 -4.08 -2.22 -22.31
N ILE A 225 -3.65 -0.95 -22.29
CA ILE A 225 -4.55 0.21 -22.28
C ILE A 225 -5.01 0.52 -23.70
N ALA A 226 -4.09 0.60 -24.65
CA ALA A 226 -4.37 1.03 -26.03
C ALA A 226 -5.25 0.04 -26.82
N ASN A 227 -5.23 -1.26 -26.46
CA ASN A 227 -5.99 -2.30 -27.14
C ASN A 227 -7.41 -2.51 -26.58
N ASP A 228 -7.79 -1.87 -25.47
CA ASP A 228 -9.15 -1.92 -24.94
C ASP A 228 -9.90 -0.62 -25.29
N GLU A 229 -10.80 -0.69 -26.25
CA GLU A 229 -11.56 0.46 -26.76
C GLU A 229 -12.37 1.16 -25.65
N LYS A 230 -12.81 0.43 -24.62
CA LYS A 230 -13.56 1.03 -23.51
C LYS A 230 -12.65 1.81 -22.58
N ILE A 231 -11.45 1.31 -22.29
CA ILE A 231 -10.46 2.05 -21.49
C ILE A 231 -10.05 3.34 -22.22
N VAL A 232 -9.78 3.25 -23.53
CA VAL A 232 -9.51 4.44 -24.36
C VAL A 232 -10.69 5.41 -24.35
N SER A 233 -11.93 4.91 -24.42
CA SER A 233 -13.14 5.75 -24.30
C SER A 233 -13.28 6.43 -22.95
N TRP A 234 -12.96 5.75 -21.85
CA TRP A 234 -12.94 6.35 -20.51
C TRP A 234 -11.90 7.46 -20.42
N MET A 235 -10.70 7.22 -20.94
CA MET A 235 -9.64 8.22 -21.00
C MET A 235 -10.05 9.45 -21.82
N MET A 236 -10.78 9.28 -22.94
CA MET A 236 -11.39 10.41 -23.68
C MET A 236 -12.39 11.20 -22.83
N ALA A 237 -13.33 10.50 -22.19
CA ALA A 237 -14.36 11.14 -21.38
C ALA A 237 -13.78 11.90 -20.20
N SER A 238 -12.84 11.30 -19.47
CA SER A 238 -12.15 11.92 -18.34
C SER A 238 -11.31 13.13 -18.76
N SER A 239 -10.71 13.10 -19.96
CA SER A 239 -9.93 14.23 -20.46
C SER A 239 -10.84 15.40 -20.81
N ALA A 240 -11.97 15.12 -21.47
CA ALA A 240 -12.98 16.13 -21.74
C ALA A 240 -13.56 16.72 -20.44
N ALA A 241 -13.80 15.89 -19.42
CA ALA A 241 -14.34 16.31 -18.13
C ALA A 241 -13.35 17.17 -17.31
N SER A 242 -12.06 16.84 -17.34
CA SER A 242 -11.01 17.61 -16.67
C SER A 242 -10.57 18.87 -17.43
N GLY A 243 -11.09 19.11 -18.64
CA GLY A 243 -10.63 20.19 -19.51
C GLY A 243 -9.21 19.97 -20.02
N ASP A 244 -8.72 18.74 -19.98
CA ASP A 244 -7.39 18.37 -20.43
C ASP A 244 -7.29 18.52 -21.98
N PRO A 245 -6.43 19.43 -22.48
CA PRO A 245 -6.33 19.72 -23.90
C PRO A 245 -5.75 18.55 -24.71
N LEU A 246 -5.04 17.63 -24.06
CA LEU A 246 -4.41 16.47 -24.70
C LEU A 246 -5.38 15.31 -24.91
N GLY A 247 -6.60 15.37 -24.36
CA GLY A 247 -7.63 14.36 -24.60
C GLY A 247 -9.04 14.89 -24.90
N SER A 248 -9.20 16.18 -25.19
CA SER A 248 -10.48 16.75 -25.62
C SER A 248 -10.62 16.85 -27.15
N GLY A 249 -11.80 16.49 -27.66
CA GLY A 249 -12.21 16.70 -29.07
C GLY A 249 -11.60 15.74 -30.09
N SER A 250 -11.63 16.13 -31.37
CA SER A 250 -11.11 15.37 -32.53
C SER A 250 -9.59 15.12 -32.51
N ASN A 251 -8.90 15.43 -31.41
CA ASN A 251 -7.45 15.33 -31.21
C ASN A 251 -7.01 14.08 -30.45
N MET A 252 -7.91 13.24 -29.91
CA MET A 252 -7.50 11.92 -29.42
C MET A 252 -7.28 10.95 -30.59
N THR A 253 -6.24 11.28 -31.35
CA THR A 253 -5.56 10.39 -32.27
C THR A 253 -4.72 9.39 -31.45
N VAL A 254 -4.12 8.40 -32.11
CA VAL A 254 -3.08 7.53 -31.51
C VAL A 254 -2.01 8.36 -30.77
N ALA A 255 -1.71 9.57 -31.24
CA ALA A 255 -0.77 10.48 -30.58
C ALA A 255 -1.29 11.04 -29.24
N GLY A 256 -2.59 11.32 -29.11
CA GLY A 256 -3.18 11.79 -27.84
C GLY A 256 -3.15 10.72 -26.75
N VAL A 257 -3.50 9.48 -27.10
CA VAL A 257 -3.35 8.30 -26.23
C VAL A 257 -1.89 8.14 -25.81
N SER A 258 -0.97 8.17 -26.78
CA SER A 258 0.45 8.05 -26.52
C SER A 258 0.94 9.15 -25.56
N ASN A 259 0.52 10.40 -25.74
CA ASN A 259 0.91 11.50 -24.87
C ASN A 259 0.46 11.30 -23.41
N VAL A 260 -0.77 10.83 -23.17
CA VAL A 260 -1.26 10.52 -21.82
C VAL A 260 -0.41 9.42 -21.17
N LEU A 261 -0.10 8.36 -21.93
CA LEU A 261 0.67 7.21 -21.44
C LEU A 261 2.15 7.54 -21.17
N HIS A 262 2.66 8.68 -21.63
CA HIS A 262 4.02 9.13 -21.32
C HIS A 262 4.04 10.27 -20.29
N ARG A 263 2.89 10.67 -19.74
CA ARG A 263 2.88 11.66 -18.67
C ARG A 263 3.33 11.02 -17.38
N ASP A 264 4.30 11.65 -16.78
CA ASP A 264 4.80 11.28 -15.48
C ASP A 264 4.16 12.16 -14.39
N ILE A 265 3.41 11.52 -13.49
CA ILE A 265 2.78 12.16 -12.34
C ILE A 265 3.82 12.54 -11.26
N ASN A 266 5.00 11.92 -11.28
CA ASN A 266 6.06 12.11 -10.28
C ASN A 266 7.15 13.12 -10.69
N ASN A 267 6.98 13.77 -11.85
CA ASN A 267 8.00 14.62 -12.44
C ASN A 267 8.44 15.78 -11.52
N ASN A 268 9.63 16.34 -11.78
CA ASN A 268 10.22 17.41 -10.96
C ASN A 268 9.97 18.82 -11.50
N SER A 269 8.91 19.03 -12.29
CA SER A 269 8.61 20.37 -12.81
C SER A 269 8.01 21.25 -11.72
N PRO A 270 8.34 22.55 -11.65
CA PRO A 270 7.76 23.47 -10.65
C PRO A 270 6.22 23.59 -10.66
N GLY A 271 5.56 23.16 -11.74
CA GLY A 271 4.10 23.17 -11.86
C GLY A 271 3.43 21.82 -11.63
N ARG A 272 4.18 20.77 -11.25
CA ARG A 272 3.68 19.39 -11.12
C ARG A 272 2.48 19.31 -10.19
N ASP A 273 2.59 19.87 -9.00
CA ASP A 273 1.54 19.83 -7.96
C ASP A 273 0.31 20.67 -8.29
N ASN A 274 0.34 21.48 -9.36
CA ASN A 274 -0.84 22.22 -9.83
C ASN A 274 -1.45 21.62 -11.11
N THR A 275 -0.84 20.57 -11.67
CA THR A 275 -1.24 20.00 -12.95
C THR A 275 -2.41 19.03 -12.76
N THR A 276 -3.57 19.39 -13.30
CA THR A 276 -4.72 18.49 -13.44
C THR A 276 -4.70 17.77 -14.78
N GLY A 277 -5.32 16.60 -14.86
CA GLY A 277 -5.47 15.85 -16.10
C GLY A 277 -5.32 14.35 -15.88
N ILE A 278 -5.15 13.61 -16.98
CA ILE A 278 -4.98 12.15 -16.91
C ILE A 278 -3.51 11.77 -16.94
N PHE A 279 -3.16 10.82 -16.08
CA PHE A 279 -1.84 10.24 -15.95
C PHE A 279 -1.92 8.72 -16.01
N GLN A 280 -0.87 8.11 -16.56
CA GLN A 280 -0.61 6.71 -16.30
C GLN A 280 -0.05 6.58 -14.87
N MET A 281 -0.54 5.60 -14.13
CA MET A 281 -0.15 5.42 -12.73
C MET A 281 1.15 4.63 -12.60
N PRO A 282 2.14 5.13 -11.85
CA PRO A 282 3.33 4.38 -11.46
C PRO A 282 3.04 3.44 -10.28
N TYR A 283 3.67 2.28 -10.30
CA TYR A 283 3.46 1.23 -9.31
C TYR A 283 4.77 0.63 -8.80
N ALA A 284 4.77 0.24 -7.53
CA ALA A 284 5.80 -0.57 -6.89
C ALA A 284 5.79 -2.02 -7.42
N ILE A 285 6.26 -2.20 -8.65
CA ILE A 285 6.39 -3.49 -9.34
C ILE A 285 7.71 -3.54 -10.09
N ASP A 286 8.26 -4.74 -10.29
CA ASP A 286 9.47 -4.95 -11.10
C ASP A 286 9.18 -5.22 -12.59
N GLY A 287 7.94 -4.92 -13.02
CA GLY A 287 7.40 -5.25 -14.33
C GLY A 287 6.66 -6.59 -14.37
N ARG A 288 6.69 -7.39 -13.30
CA ARG A 288 5.93 -8.65 -13.21
C ARG A 288 5.30 -8.89 -11.84
N THR A 289 6.08 -8.66 -10.79
CA THR A 289 5.77 -8.98 -9.41
C THR A 289 5.64 -7.71 -8.58
N ARG A 290 4.89 -7.81 -7.49
CA ARG A 290 4.84 -6.78 -6.45
C ARG A 290 6.24 -6.51 -5.88
N HIS A 291 6.55 -5.24 -5.67
CA HIS A 291 7.77 -4.79 -5.02
C HIS A 291 7.47 -3.96 -3.77
N GLY A 292 8.28 -4.13 -2.71
CA GLY A 292 8.05 -3.44 -1.44
C GLY A 292 9.17 -3.61 -0.43
N ALA A 293 8.90 -3.21 0.82
CA ALA A 293 9.89 -3.27 1.89
C ALA A 293 10.40 -4.68 2.15
N ARG A 294 9.54 -5.70 1.96
CA ARG A 294 9.91 -7.11 2.02
C ARG A 294 11.14 -7.41 1.17
N ASN A 295 11.12 -7.02 -0.12
CA ASN A 295 12.21 -7.30 -1.05
C ASN A 295 13.53 -6.74 -0.52
N PHE A 296 13.54 -5.49 -0.05
CA PHE A 296 14.75 -4.85 0.49
C PHE A 296 15.25 -5.47 1.80
N ILE A 297 14.35 -5.92 2.67
CA ILE A 297 14.71 -6.67 3.88
C ILE A 297 15.39 -7.98 3.49
N VAL A 298 14.74 -8.77 2.64
CA VAL A 298 15.25 -10.10 2.27
C VAL A 298 16.57 -9.98 1.51
N ASP A 299 16.71 -9.01 0.60
CA ASP A 299 17.97 -8.75 -0.10
C ASP A 299 19.09 -8.35 0.87
N THR A 300 18.76 -7.60 1.93
CA THR A 300 19.73 -7.21 2.95
C THR A 300 20.13 -8.38 3.84
N VAL A 301 19.17 -9.20 4.29
CA VAL A 301 19.43 -10.40 5.10
C VAL A 301 20.29 -11.41 4.34
N ASN A 302 19.97 -11.63 3.06
CA ASN A 302 20.63 -12.63 2.21
C ASN A 302 21.92 -12.15 1.55
N ALA A 303 22.28 -10.87 1.69
CA ALA A 303 23.53 -10.36 1.14
C ALA A 303 24.73 -11.05 1.79
N VAL A 304 25.64 -11.57 0.96
CA VAL A 304 26.89 -12.23 1.40
C VAL A 304 28.13 -11.53 0.85
N LYS A 305 29.23 -11.64 1.58
CA LYS A 305 30.58 -11.29 1.13
C LYS A 305 31.10 -12.35 0.15
N PRO A 306 32.16 -12.08 -0.63
CA PRO A 306 32.74 -13.06 -1.55
C PRO A 306 33.16 -14.40 -0.91
N ASN A 307 33.42 -14.40 0.41
CA ASN A 307 33.76 -15.60 1.17
C ASN A 307 32.52 -16.36 1.72
N GLY A 308 31.31 -15.97 1.34
CA GLY A 308 30.04 -16.59 1.77
C GLY A 308 29.55 -16.15 3.15
N ALA A 309 30.30 -15.35 3.90
CA ALA A 309 29.84 -14.81 5.18
C ALA A 309 28.74 -13.76 4.97
N GLN A 310 27.81 -13.64 5.91
CA GLN A 310 26.77 -12.61 5.89
C GLN A 310 27.41 -11.22 5.76
N LYS A 311 26.86 -10.39 4.86
CA LYS A 311 27.41 -9.08 4.53
C LYS A 311 27.04 -8.04 5.58
N TYR A 312 25.80 -8.07 6.06
CA TYR A 312 25.23 -7.11 7.00
C TYR A 312 24.69 -7.81 8.25
N SER A 313 24.79 -7.17 9.42
CA SER A 313 24.28 -7.72 10.68
C SER A 313 22.80 -7.36 10.85
N LEU A 314 21.93 -8.06 10.12
CA LEU A 314 20.49 -7.93 10.22
C LEU A 314 19.89 -9.27 10.63
N THR A 315 19.37 -9.34 11.85
CA THR A 315 18.61 -10.49 12.33
C THR A 315 17.13 -10.21 12.17
N LEU A 316 16.44 -11.06 11.42
CA LEU A 316 14.99 -11.02 11.28
C LEU A 316 14.35 -11.99 12.28
N LYS A 317 13.34 -11.52 13.01
CA LYS A 317 12.54 -12.33 13.94
C LYS A 317 11.05 -12.15 13.63
N LEU A 318 10.45 -13.16 13.01
CA LEU A 318 9.03 -13.22 12.64
C LEU A 318 8.20 -13.89 13.74
N ASN A 319 6.87 -13.88 13.58
CA ASN A 319 5.93 -14.49 14.53
C ASN A 319 6.20 -14.05 15.97
N THR A 320 6.51 -12.76 16.16
CA THR A 320 6.95 -12.24 17.45
C THR A 320 6.26 -10.91 17.72
N LEU A 321 5.28 -10.95 18.61
CA LEU A 321 4.51 -9.79 19.01
C LEU A 321 5.25 -9.04 20.13
N VAL A 322 5.81 -7.87 19.81
CA VAL A 322 6.34 -6.96 20.84
C VAL A 322 5.19 -6.43 21.68
N THR A 323 5.31 -6.56 23.00
CA THR A 323 4.25 -6.17 23.94
C THR A 323 4.51 -4.82 24.58
N LYS A 324 5.78 -4.46 24.81
CA LYS A 324 6.17 -3.14 25.32
C LYS A 324 7.66 -2.84 25.13
N VAL A 325 7.97 -1.56 25.13
CA VAL A 325 9.32 -1.01 25.34
C VAL A 325 9.62 -1.00 26.84
N ARG A 326 10.84 -1.39 27.21
CA ARG A 326 11.36 -1.29 28.57
C ARG A 326 12.19 -0.02 28.71
N PHE A 327 12.05 0.65 29.85
CA PHE A 327 12.79 1.87 30.16
C PHE A 327 13.70 1.71 31.37
N SER A 328 14.77 2.49 31.42
CA SER A 328 15.58 2.66 32.62
C SER A 328 14.77 3.38 33.71
N ASN A 329 15.16 3.19 34.97
CA ASN A 329 14.50 3.81 36.12
C ASN A 329 15.16 5.16 36.51
N ASP A 330 15.67 5.89 35.51
CA ASP A 330 16.35 7.17 35.70
C ASP A 330 15.36 8.34 35.66
N SER A 331 15.82 9.54 36.02
CA SER A 331 14.99 10.75 35.98
C SER A 331 14.50 11.10 34.57
N ILE A 332 15.24 10.67 33.54
CA ILE A 332 14.83 10.73 32.14
C ILE A 332 14.77 9.28 31.66
N PRO A 333 13.59 8.75 31.30
CA PRO A 333 13.45 7.35 30.92
C PRO A 333 14.20 7.09 29.62
N GLN A 334 15.16 6.18 29.64
CA GLN A 334 15.85 5.72 28.44
C GLN A 334 15.28 4.38 27.99
N ALA A 335 14.93 4.23 26.71
CA ALA A 335 14.55 2.92 26.17
C ALA A 335 15.75 1.97 26.19
N ILE A 336 15.62 0.82 26.85
CA ILE A 336 16.71 -0.16 27.04
C ILE A 336 16.47 -1.49 26.32
N GLY A 337 15.32 -1.66 25.69
CA GLY A 337 14.96 -2.88 24.99
C GLY A 337 13.45 -3.08 24.90
N VAL A 338 13.04 -4.28 24.49
CA VAL A 338 11.63 -4.66 24.39
C VAL A 338 11.36 -5.98 25.10
N ASP A 339 10.11 -6.17 25.51
CA ASP A 339 9.53 -7.46 25.85
C ASP A 339 8.63 -7.92 24.69
N PHE A 340 8.55 -9.22 24.45
CA PHE A 340 7.78 -9.79 23.37
C PHE A 340 7.20 -11.17 23.73
N ILE A 341 6.26 -11.63 22.91
CA ILE A 341 5.74 -12.98 22.92
C ILE A 341 5.96 -13.58 21.53
N GLU A 342 6.67 -14.71 21.48
CA GLU A 342 6.93 -15.46 20.26
C GLU A 342 5.84 -16.53 20.04
N GLY A 343 5.25 -16.53 18.86
CA GLY A 343 4.18 -17.44 18.45
C GLY A 343 3.42 -16.88 17.25
N LYS A 344 2.79 -17.78 16.49
CA LYS A 344 1.99 -17.41 15.32
C LYS A 344 0.66 -16.82 15.73
N SER A 345 0.23 -15.77 15.04
CA SER A 345 -1.12 -15.19 15.15
C SER A 345 -1.53 -14.82 16.57
N LEU A 346 -0.59 -14.35 17.40
CA LEU A 346 -0.88 -13.98 18.79
C LEU A 346 -1.65 -12.66 18.92
N TYR A 347 -1.64 -11.82 17.87
CA TYR A 347 -2.28 -10.52 17.90
C TYR A 347 -3.78 -10.65 17.61
N ARG A 348 -4.62 -10.00 18.42
CA ARG A 348 -6.10 -10.15 18.36
C ARG A 348 -6.73 -9.70 17.04
N ALA A 349 -6.08 -8.82 16.29
CA ALA A 349 -6.58 -8.41 14.97
C ALA A 349 -6.36 -9.50 13.90
N ASP A 350 -5.47 -10.47 14.14
CA ASP A 350 -5.32 -11.62 13.25
C ASP A 350 -6.55 -12.52 13.38
N PRO A 351 -7.30 -12.82 12.31
CA PRO A 351 -8.48 -13.69 12.38
C PRO A 351 -8.17 -15.09 12.91
N ARG A 352 -6.91 -15.53 12.81
CA ARG A 352 -6.45 -16.84 13.30
C ARG A 352 -6.16 -16.84 14.80
N SER A 353 -6.23 -15.68 15.49
CA SER A 353 -5.79 -15.55 16.88
C SER A 353 -6.57 -16.44 17.86
N GLY A 354 -7.85 -16.72 17.57
CA GLY A 354 -8.69 -17.62 18.38
C GLY A 354 -8.18 -19.07 18.42
N ASN A 355 -7.37 -19.46 17.44
CA ASN A 355 -6.76 -20.79 17.33
C ASN A 355 -5.26 -20.79 17.63
N SER A 356 -4.70 -19.66 18.08
CA SER A 356 -3.28 -19.56 18.37
C SER A 356 -2.88 -20.42 19.58
N THR A 357 -1.68 -20.98 19.55
CA THR A 357 -1.10 -21.63 20.72
C THR A 357 -0.52 -20.59 21.67
N ALA A 358 -0.42 -20.92 22.96
CA ALA A 358 0.25 -20.06 23.93
C ALA A 358 1.67 -19.70 23.45
N GLY A 359 1.96 -18.40 23.39
CA GLY A 359 3.26 -17.91 22.98
C GLY A 359 4.32 -18.01 24.07
N THR A 360 5.59 -17.87 23.68
CA THR A 360 6.74 -17.90 24.57
C THR A 360 7.21 -16.48 24.87
N PHE A 361 7.26 -16.12 26.15
CA PHE A 361 7.74 -14.80 26.56
C PHE A 361 9.25 -14.67 26.37
N GLY A 362 9.67 -13.52 25.86
CA GLY A 362 11.07 -13.18 25.70
C GLY A 362 11.32 -11.69 25.86
N ARG A 363 12.61 -11.33 25.88
CA ARG A 363 13.07 -9.95 25.93
C ARG A 363 14.42 -9.82 25.24
N VAL A 364 14.73 -8.62 24.77
CA VAL A 364 16.02 -8.28 24.16
C VAL A 364 16.39 -6.84 24.48
N ASN A 365 17.67 -6.59 24.75
CA ASN A 365 18.18 -5.25 25.09
C ASN A 365 18.69 -4.51 23.83
N ALA A 366 18.61 -3.17 23.85
CA ALA A 366 19.22 -2.30 22.86
C ALA A 366 20.39 -1.53 23.49
N ARG A 367 21.54 -1.50 22.83
CA ARG A 367 22.70 -0.67 23.22
C ARG A 367 22.51 0.79 22.84
N LYS A 368 21.70 1.07 21.80
CA LYS A 368 21.45 2.42 21.31
C LYS A 368 19.98 2.77 21.40
N GLU A 369 19.18 2.26 20.47
CA GLU A 369 17.80 2.73 20.30
C GLU A 369 16.83 1.56 20.10
N VAL A 370 15.60 1.78 20.56
CA VAL A 370 14.42 1.01 20.19
C VAL A 370 13.58 1.89 19.28
N ILE A 371 13.34 1.42 18.06
CA ILE A 371 12.53 2.11 17.06
C ILE A 371 11.23 1.35 16.88
N ILE A 372 10.12 1.99 17.19
CA ILE A 372 8.79 1.43 16.99
C ILE A 372 8.20 1.89 15.66
N ALA A 373 7.84 0.93 14.82
CA ALA A 373 7.35 1.12 13.47
C ALA A 373 6.15 0.19 13.19
N GLY A 374 5.27 0.02 14.17
CA GLY A 374 4.07 -0.82 14.09
C GLY A 374 2.95 -0.23 13.20
N GLY A 375 3.19 0.89 12.52
CA GLY A 375 2.16 1.62 11.76
C GLY A 375 1.23 2.44 12.65
N ALA A 376 0.24 3.09 12.03
CA ALA A 376 -0.61 4.10 12.67
C ALA A 376 -1.43 3.58 13.86
N TYR A 377 -1.78 2.29 13.88
CA TYR A 377 -2.56 1.68 14.96
C TYR A 377 -1.68 1.06 16.06
N ASN A 378 -0.68 0.26 15.69
CA ASN A 378 0.08 -0.48 16.69
C ASN A 378 1.18 0.34 17.34
N THR A 379 1.72 1.38 16.69
CA THR A 379 2.72 2.26 17.31
C THR A 379 2.18 2.97 18.55
N PRO A 380 1.02 3.67 18.52
CA PRO A 380 0.45 4.26 19.72
C PRO A 380 0.04 3.22 20.76
N GLN A 381 -0.47 2.04 20.34
CA GLN A 381 -0.76 0.94 21.27
C GLN A 381 0.49 0.48 22.03
N ILE A 382 1.61 0.24 21.33
CA ILE A 382 2.88 -0.16 21.97
C ILE A 382 3.36 0.94 22.93
N LEU A 383 3.28 2.22 22.54
CA LEU A 383 3.62 3.34 23.44
C LEU A 383 2.77 3.32 24.71
N LYS A 384 1.45 3.21 24.58
CA LYS A 384 0.52 3.17 25.71
C LYS A 384 0.81 1.98 26.62
N LEU A 385 0.96 0.76 26.08
CA LEU A 385 1.34 -0.45 26.82
C LEU A 385 2.72 -0.33 27.52
N SER A 386 3.57 0.58 27.04
CA SER A 386 4.87 0.88 27.62
C SER A 386 4.83 2.01 28.65
N GLY A 387 3.66 2.57 28.95
CA GLY A 387 3.49 3.67 29.91
C GLY A 387 3.69 5.07 29.34
N ILE A 388 3.68 5.23 28.01
CA ILE A 388 3.75 6.53 27.32
C ILE A 388 2.40 6.80 26.64
N GLY A 389 1.62 7.74 27.16
CA GLY A 389 0.30 8.04 26.63
C GLY A 389 -0.57 8.86 27.59
N PRO A 390 -1.87 9.02 27.30
CA PRO A 390 -2.78 9.79 28.15
C PRO A 390 -2.88 9.18 29.56
N LYS A 391 -2.43 9.92 30.58
CA LYS A 391 -2.31 9.41 31.95
C LYS A 391 -3.57 8.77 32.54
N ASP A 392 -4.75 9.34 32.29
CA ASP A 392 -6.00 8.84 32.85
C ASP A 392 -6.45 7.54 32.17
N GLU A 393 -6.24 7.42 30.86
CA GLU A 393 -6.44 6.19 30.11
C GLU A 393 -5.48 5.09 30.60
N LEU A 394 -4.18 5.38 30.69
CA LEU A 394 -3.20 4.39 31.17
C LEU A 394 -3.54 3.87 32.57
N LYS A 395 -4.01 4.73 33.47
CA LYS A 395 -4.43 4.34 34.82
C LYS A 395 -5.66 3.45 34.84
N SER A 396 -6.62 3.65 33.93
CA SER A 396 -7.84 2.82 33.88
C SER A 396 -7.51 1.35 33.55
N PHE A 397 -6.42 1.14 32.80
CA PHE A 397 -5.88 -0.19 32.47
C PHE A 397 -4.79 -0.69 33.43
N ASN A 398 -4.55 -0.01 34.55
CA ASN A 398 -3.48 -0.33 35.51
C ASN A 398 -2.07 -0.35 34.90
N ILE A 399 -1.83 0.48 33.88
CA ILE A 399 -0.52 0.65 33.26
C ILE A 399 0.24 1.77 34.01
N PRO A 400 1.47 1.51 34.53
CA PRO A 400 2.28 2.55 35.13
C PRO A 400 2.61 3.66 34.14
N VAL A 401 2.34 4.91 34.53
CA VAL A 401 2.63 6.08 33.68
C VAL A 401 4.11 6.43 33.82
N ILE A 402 4.84 6.31 32.73
CA ILE A 402 6.24 6.77 32.59
C ILE A 402 6.24 8.21 32.06
N VAL A 403 5.47 8.47 31.00
CA VAL A 403 5.31 9.80 30.41
C VAL A 403 3.83 10.04 30.13
N ASP A 404 3.29 11.12 30.68
CA ASP A 404 1.96 11.60 30.32
C ASP A 404 2.04 12.35 29.00
N LEU A 405 1.59 11.71 27.92
CA LEU A 405 1.65 12.24 26.56
C LEU A 405 0.28 12.09 25.89
N PRO A 406 -0.65 13.04 26.11
CA PRO A 406 -2.05 12.90 25.72
C PRO A 406 -2.28 12.83 24.20
N GLY A 407 -1.29 13.22 23.38
CA GLY A 407 -1.38 13.09 21.93
C GLY A 407 -1.26 11.66 21.40
N VAL A 408 -0.74 10.70 22.18
CA VAL A 408 -0.54 9.32 21.73
C VAL A 408 -1.88 8.63 21.44
N GLY A 409 -2.06 8.21 20.19
CA GLY A 409 -3.30 7.58 19.72
C GLY A 409 -4.38 8.56 19.28
N THR A 410 -4.06 9.85 19.18
CA THR A 410 -4.97 10.90 18.68
C THR A 410 -4.55 11.39 17.28
N ASN A 411 -5.35 12.24 16.66
CA ASN A 411 -5.07 12.86 15.36
C ASN A 411 -4.79 11.84 14.24
N LEU A 412 -5.51 10.72 14.25
CA LEU A 412 -5.51 9.80 13.12
C LEU A 412 -6.10 10.51 11.90
N GLN A 413 -5.33 10.55 10.82
CA GLN A 413 -5.72 11.14 9.56
C GLN A 413 -5.68 10.07 8.48
N ASP A 414 -6.60 10.17 7.53
CA ASP A 414 -6.69 9.27 6.40
C ASP A 414 -7.37 9.96 5.22
N ARG A 415 -7.31 9.36 4.05
CA ARG A 415 -8.01 9.82 2.85
C ARG A 415 -9.34 9.09 2.73
N TYR A 416 -10.42 9.84 2.53
CA TYR A 416 -11.71 9.22 2.25
C TYR A 416 -11.77 8.79 0.80
N GLU A 417 -12.22 7.56 0.61
CA GLU A 417 -12.45 6.96 -0.69
C GLU A 417 -13.95 6.85 -0.96
N THR A 418 -14.38 7.26 -2.15
CA THR A 418 -15.73 7.02 -2.64
C THR A 418 -15.71 6.26 -3.95
N ALA A 419 -16.57 5.24 -4.07
CA ALA A 419 -16.63 4.37 -5.24
C ALA A 419 -17.81 4.77 -6.15
N THR A 420 -17.55 4.70 -7.45
CA THR A 420 -18.52 4.82 -8.54
C THR A 420 -18.43 3.58 -9.40
N ILE A 421 -19.55 2.87 -9.56
CA ILE A 421 -19.60 1.65 -10.36
C ILE A 421 -20.45 1.89 -11.60
N SER A 422 -19.88 1.63 -12.77
CA SER A 422 -20.60 1.60 -14.04
C SER A 422 -20.60 0.19 -14.59
N LYS A 423 -21.72 -0.27 -15.14
CA LYS A 423 -21.82 -1.58 -15.80
C LYS A 423 -21.90 -1.39 -17.31
N THR A 424 -21.12 -2.16 -18.06
CA THR A 424 -21.12 -2.21 -19.52
C THR A 424 -21.92 -3.41 -20.03
N GLU A 425 -22.34 -3.38 -21.30
CA GLU A 425 -23.05 -4.49 -21.94
C GLU A 425 -22.14 -5.69 -22.16
N ASP A 426 -20.92 -5.43 -22.66
CA ASP A 426 -19.90 -6.44 -22.94
C ASP A 426 -18.70 -6.31 -21.99
N ALA A 427 -17.94 -7.41 -21.83
CA ALA A 427 -16.77 -7.47 -20.94
C ALA A 427 -15.58 -6.68 -21.47
N PHE A 428 -14.78 -6.06 -20.58
CA PHE A 428 -13.50 -5.42 -20.94
C PHE A 428 -12.56 -6.46 -21.57
N THR A 429 -12.00 -6.13 -22.73
CA THR A 429 -11.20 -7.08 -23.52
C THR A 429 -9.88 -7.38 -22.83
N VAL A 430 -9.36 -6.44 -22.04
CA VAL A 430 -8.12 -6.62 -21.27
C VAL A 430 -8.22 -7.73 -20.23
N ALA A 431 -9.42 -8.06 -19.75
CA ALA A 431 -9.68 -9.12 -18.78
C ALA A 431 -10.23 -10.40 -19.42
N ASN A 432 -10.23 -10.51 -20.75
CA ASN A 432 -10.79 -11.66 -21.45
C ASN A 432 -10.04 -12.95 -21.09
N GLY A 433 -10.75 -13.94 -20.58
CA GLY A 433 -10.19 -15.22 -20.15
C GLY A 433 -9.52 -15.21 -18.78
N CYS A 434 -9.40 -14.06 -18.11
CA CYS A 434 -8.87 -14.00 -16.75
C CYS A 434 -9.92 -14.48 -15.76
N THR A 435 -9.57 -15.44 -14.90
CA THR A 435 -10.50 -15.97 -13.89
C THR A 435 -10.14 -15.53 -12.48
N PHE A 436 -9.05 -14.80 -12.29
CA PHE A 436 -8.55 -14.31 -11.01
C PHE A 436 -8.38 -15.45 -10.00
N MET A 437 -7.88 -16.59 -10.48
CA MET A 437 -7.68 -17.82 -9.71
C MET A 437 -8.98 -18.38 -9.08
N SER A 438 -10.15 -18.02 -9.62
CA SER A 438 -11.43 -18.63 -9.20
C SER A 438 -11.62 -20.05 -9.77
N THR A 439 -10.89 -20.38 -10.84
CA THR A 439 -10.85 -21.70 -11.47
C THR A 439 -9.40 -22.18 -11.64
N PRO A 440 -9.16 -23.50 -11.69
CA PRO A 440 -7.82 -24.03 -11.97
C PRO A 440 -7.29 -23.67 -13.36
N ASP A 441 -8.19 -23.59 -14.36
CA ASP A 441 -7.85 -23.15 -15.70
C ASP A 441 -7.95 -21.61 -15.75
N ASP A 442 -6.81 -20.93 -15.73
CA ASP A 442 -6.69 -19.47 -15.76
C ASP A 442 -5.64 -19.05 -16.80
N PRO A 443 -6.04 -18.79 -18.06
CA PRO A 443 -5.14 -18.37 -19.13
C PRO A 443 -4.30 -17.11 -18.82
N CYS A 444 -4.81 -16.19 -18.00
CA CYS A 444 -4.08 -14.98 -17.63
C CYS A 444 -3.00 -15.29 -16.58
N LEU A 445 -3.27 -16.21 -15.65
CA LEU A 445 -2.24 -16.75 -14.77
C LEU A 445 -1.17 -17.50 -15.57
N ASP A 446 -1.57 -18.38 -16.50
CA ASP A 446 -0.63 -19.12 -17.35
C ASP A 446 0.28 -18.19 -18.17
N GLN A 447 -0.30 -17.11 -18.73
CA GLN A 447 0.48 -16.05 -19.37
C GLN A 447 1.48 -15.41 -18.41
N TRP A 448 1.04 -15.05 -17.20
CA TRP A 448 1.93 -14.47 -16.19
C TRP A 448 2.97 -15.44 -15.65
N GLU A 449 2.76 -16.75 -15.69
CA GLU A 449 3.77 -17.74 -15.27
C GLU A 449 4.78 -17.99 -16.38
N HIS A 450 4.31 -18.16 -17.63
CA HIS A 450 5.12 -18.73 -18.70
C HIS A 450 5.57 -17.73 -19.76
N ASN A 451 4.85 -16.62 -19.97
CA ASN A 451 5.24 -15.64 -20.99
C ASN A 451 6.30 -14.67 -20.45
N THR A 452 7.51 -14.76 -21.00
CA THR A 452 8.68 -13.95 -20.62
C THR A 452 8.78 -12.64 -21.39
N THR A 453 7.82 -12.30 -22.24
CA THR A 453 7.81 -11.06 -23.03
C THR A 453 6.64 -10.16 -22.68
N ASP A 454 5.51 -10.75 -22.30
CA ASP A 454 4.30 -10.05 -21.90
C ASP A 454 3.58 -10.85 -20.81
N ALA A 455 3.72 -10.40 -19.56
CA ALA A 455 3.10 -11.02 -18.40
C ALA A 455 1.60 -10.68 -18.26
N GLY A 456 1.03 -9.92 -19.21
CA GLY A 456 -0.40 -9.64 -19.29
C GLY A 456 -0.95 -8.85 -18.10
N LEU A 457 -2.27 -8.94 -17.91
CA LEU A 457 -3.00 -8.21 -16.88
C LEU A 457 -2.52 -8.54 -15.46
N TYR A 458 -1.98 -9.74 -15.21
CA TYR A 458 -1.63 -10.18 -13.86
C TYR A 458 -0.40 -9.44 -13.31
N ALA A 459 0.42 -8.87 -14.19
CA ALA A 459 1.56 -8.03 -13.84
C ALA A 459 1.21 -6.56 -13.53
N THR A 460 -0.08 -6.18 -13.54
CA THR A 460 -0.55 -4.83 -13.18
C THR A 460 -1.55 -4.90 -12.02
N PRO A 461 -1.64 -3.89 -11.14
CA PRO A 461 -2.70 -3.80 -10.13
C PRO A 461 -4.11 -3.58 -10.68
N GLY A 462 -4.25 -3.33 -11.99
CA GLY A 462 -5.54 -3.14 -12.65
C GLY A 462 -6.08 -1.70 -12.65
N LEU A 463 -5.40 -0.75 -12.01
CA LEU A 463 -5.79 0.66 -11.85
C LEU A 463 -5.17 1.59 -12.91
N MET A 464 -5.23 1.21 -14.18
CA MET A 464 -4.26 1.59 -15.23
C MET A 464 -4.04 3.11 -15.45
N ILE A 465 -5.05 3.94 -15.21
CA ILE A 465 -4.99 5.40 -15.38
C ILE A 465 -5.65 6.10 -14.19
N ALA A 466 -5.20 7.31 -13.88
CA ALA A 466 -5.87 8.19 -12.92
C ALA A 466 -6.05 9.59 -13.48
N MET A 467 -7.10 10.26 -13.03
CA MET A 467 -7.35 11.68 -13.25
C MET A 467 -7.06 12.45 -11.97
N VAL A 468 -6.15 13.41 -12.05
CA VAL A 468 -5.89 14.39 -11.00
C VAL A 468 -6.79 15.59 -11.25
N ALA A 469 -7.58 15.99 -10.26
CA ALA A 469 -8.54 17.07 -10.38
C ALA A 469 -8.62 17.94 -9.11
N LYS A 470 -9.17 19.14 -9.27
CA LYS A 470 -9.49 20.05 -8.16
C LYS A 470 -11.00 20.02 -7.91
N SER A 471 -11.38 19.78 -6.67
CA SER A 471 -12.75 19.99 -6.20
C SER A 471 -13.06 21.49 -6.10
N SER A 472 -14.34 21.84 -5.95
CA SER A 472 -14.75 23.23 -5.73
C SER A 472 -14.34 23.79 -4.36
N VAL A 473 -13.82 22.94 -3.46
CA VAL A 473 -13.39 23.31 -2.10
C VAL A 473 -11.89 23.11 -1.89
N ALA A 474 -11.16 22.72 -2.94
CA ALA A 474 -9.70 22.62 -2.91
C ALA A 474 -9.09 23.97 -2.50
N VAL A 475 -8.17 23.95 -1.53
CA VAL A 475 -7.55 25.17 -1.00
C VAL A 475 -6.42 25.66 -1.92
N ALA A 476 -5.50 24.76 -2.27
CA ALA A 476 -4.32 25.10 -3.08
C ALA A 476 -4.09 24.04 -4.15
N ASP A 477 -3.73 22.83 -3.76
CA ASP A 477 -3.36 21.74 -4.67
C ASP A 477 -4.61 20.94 -5.12
N PRO A 478 -4.52 20.17 -6.22
CA PRO A 478 -5.49 19.13 -6.54
C PRO A 478 -5.71 18.19 -5.35
N ASP A 479 -6.97 18.02 -4.98
CA ASP A 479 -7.40 17.26 -3.81
C ASP A 479 -8.17 15.99 -4.20
N LEU A 480 -8.26 15.69 -5.50
CA LEU A 480 -8.92 14.52 -6.04
C LEU A 480 -7.97 13.70 -6.91
N ILE A 481 -7.82 12.42 -6.58
CA ILE A 481 -7.27 11.39 -7.47
C ILE A 481 -8.38 10.42 -7.80
N ILE A 482 -8.78 10.37 -9.06
CA ILE A 482 -9.85 9.53 -9.56
C ILE A 482 -9.25 8.45 -10.44
N SER A 483 -9.14 7.25 -9.91
CA SER A 483 -8.56 6.09 -10.59
C SER A 483 -9.63 5.02 -10.81
N GLY A 484 -9.37 4.07 -11.69
CA GLY A 484 -10.31 2.97 -11.89
C GLY A 484 -9.80 1.89 -12.82
N GLY A 485 -10.56 0.81 -12.84
CA GLY A 485 -10.26 -0.36 -13.64
C GLY A 485 -11.49 -1.24 -13.88
N PRO A 486 -11.34 -2.31 -14.68
CA PRO A 486 -12.40 -3.29 -14.96
C PRO A 486 -12.67 -4.17 -13.73
N ALA A 487 -13.29 -3.61 -12.70
CA ALA A 487 -13.53 -4.23 -11.41
C ALA A 487 -14.83 -3.70 -10.78
N ASN A 488 -15.54 -4.54 -10.03
CA ASN A 488 -16.75 -4.14 -9.29
C ASN A 488 -16.40 -3.76 -7.83
N PHE A 489 -15.48 -2.81 -7.67
CA PHE A 489 -14.96 -2.40 -6.38
C PHE A 489 -15.81 -1.30 -5.73
N LYS A 490 -16.47 -1.62 -4.60
CA LYS A 490 -17.39 -0.70 -3.88
C LYS A 490 -16.78 -0.08 -2.60
N GLY A 491 -15.47 -0.22 -2.43
CA GLY A 491 -14.77 0.07 -1.18
C GLY A 491 -14.56 -1.18 -0.31
N TYR A 492 -13.78 -1.02 0.75
CA TYR A 492 -13.39 -2.11 1.65
C TYR A 492 -14.51 -2.50 2.63
N TYR A 493 -14.82 -3.79 2.64
CA TYR A 493 -15.65 -4.49 3.63
C TYR A 493 -15.33 -6.00 3.55
N PRO A 494 -15.57 -6.82 4.59
CA PRO A 494 -15.29 -8.25 4.51
C PRO A 494 -16.10 -8.91 3.38
N GLY A 495 -15.41 -9.66 2.53
CA GLY A 495 -15.91 -10.31 1.32
C GLY A 495 -15.89 -9.44 0.06
N TYR A 496 -15.37 -8.21 0.08
CA TYR A 496 -15.41 -7.32 -1.08
C TYR A 496 -14.60 -7.85 -2.29
N SER A 497 -13.54 -8.62 -2.05
CA SER A 497 -12.64 -9.10 -3.09
C SER A 497 -13.31 -10.08 -4.06
N ASP A 498 -14.24 -10.90 -3.55
CA ASP A 498 -15.05 -11.82 -4.36
C ASP A 498 -15.98 -11.06 -5.32
N TYR A 499 -16.57 -9.95 -4.87
CA TYR A 499 -17.39 -9.10 -5.73
C TYR A 499 -16.55 -8.37 -6.78
N THR A 500 -15.37 -7.91 -6.37
CA THR A 500 -14.46 -7.11 -7.20
C THR A 500 -14.06 -7.86 -8.48
N ALA A 501 -13.78 -9.15 -8.36
CA ALA A 501 -13.34 -10.03 -9.46
C ALA A 501 -14.43 -10.94 -10.03
N ALA A 502 -15.71 -10.70 -9.70
CA ALA A 502 -16.81 -11.57 -10.10
C ALA A 502 -17.07 -11.58 -11.61
N ASP A 503 -16.81 -10.47 -12.29
CA ASP A 503 -16.95 -10.33 -13.74
C ASP A 503 -16.07 -9.21 -14.29
N ALA A 504 -15.94 -9.17 -15.61
CA ALA A 504 -15.26 -8.11 -16.34
C ALA A 504 -16.25 -7.12 -17.00
N LEU A 505 -17.46 -6.98 -16.46
CA LEU A 505 -18.52 -6.10 -16.99
C LEU A 505 -18.61 -4.76 -16.25
N HIS A 506 -17.90 -4.60 -15.14
CA HIS A 506 -17.97 -3.39 -14.34
C HIS A 506 -16.70 -2.55 -14.49
N TRP A 507 -16.88 -1.23 -14.53
CA TRP A 507 -15.84 -0.26 -14.29
C TRP A 507 -16.03 0.32 -12.89
N GLY A 508 -15.06 0.08 -12.01
CA GLY A 508 -15.02 0.65 -10.67
C GLY A 508 -14.07 1.82 -10.69
N GLY A 509 -14.63 3.02 -10.61
CA GLY A 509 -13.87 4.25 -10.38
C GLY A 509 -13.90 4.59 -8.90
N HIS A 510 -12.76 4.83 -8.29
CA HIS A 510 -12.68 5.38 -6.93
C HIS A 510 -12.11 6.79 -6.96
N SER A 511 -12.63 7.65 -6.10
CA SER A 511 -12.10 8.99 -5.86
C SER A 511 -11.50 9.03 -4.46
N GLU A 512 -10.19 9.20 -4.38
CA GLU A 512 -9.51 9.54 -3.13
C GLU A 512 -9.56 11.06 -2.96
N ILE A 513 -10.02 11.48 -1.79
CA ILE A 513 -10.16 12.90 -1.44
C ILE A 513 -9.14 13.23 -0.37
N GLU A 514 -8.24 14.15 -0.71
CA GLU A 514 -7.34 14.78 0.23
C GLU A 514 -8.05 15.94 0.92
N LEU A 515 -8.42 15.75 2.18
CA LEU A 515 -9.06 16.82 2.95
C LEU A 515 -8.01 17.84 3.38
N GLY A 516 -7.96 18.98 2.69
CA GLY A 516 -7.15 20.11 3.11
C GLY A 516 -7.71 20.76 4.38
N GLY A 517 -7.01 20.64 5.51
CA GLY A 517 -7.32 21.40 6.72
C GLY A 517 -6.90 20.73 8.02
N SER A 518 -6.46 21.54 8.98
CA SER A 518 -6.05 21.16 10.35
C SER A 518 -7.16 20.59 11.24
N GLU A 519 -8.31 20.22 10.68
CA GLU A 519 -9.43 19.61 11.39
C GLU A 519 -9.57 18.16 10.92
N GLY A 520 -8.60 17.33 11.32
CA GLY A 520 -8.78 15.88 11.29
C GLY A 520 -10.02 15.51 12.10
N TYR A 521 -10.84 14.61 11.58
CA TYR A 521 -11.92 14.01 12.34
C TYR A 521 -11.31 13.26 13.53
N ALA A 522 -11.37 13.86 14.71
CA ALA A 522 -11.07 13.20 15.98
C ALA A 522 -12.19 12.19 16.25
N GLY A 523 -12.01 10.96 15.77
CA GLY A 523 -12.68 9.81 16.38
C GLY A 523 -12.00 9.50 17.71
N ASP A 524 -12.77 9.43 18.79
CA ASP A 524 -12.31 8.81 20.04
C ASP A 524 -12.16 7.31 19.77
N TYR A 525 -10.94 6.78 19.87
CA TYR A 525 -10.65 5.36 19.75
C TYR A 525 -10.26 4.80 21.12
N ASP A 526 -11.27 4.44 21.92
CA ASP A 526 -11.12 3.83 23.24
C ASP A 526 -10.64 2.35 23.21
N GLU A 527 -10.35 1.77 22.04
CA GLU A 527 -10.04 0.33 21.88
C GLU A 527 -8.55 -0.01 21.61
N LEU A 528 -7.61 0.91 21.90
CA LEU A 528 -6.19 0.68 21.63
C LEU A 528 -5.42 -0.03 22.77
N LEU A 529 -6.06 -0.33 23.90
CA LEU A 529 -5.42 -0.94 25.08
C LEU A 529 -5.94 -2.35 25.42
#